data_AF-A0AAV4SPZ0-F1
#
_entry.id   AF-A0AAV4SPZ0-F1
#
_cell.length_a   1.000
_cell.length_b   1.000
_cell.length_c   1.000
_cell.angle_alpha   90.00
_cell.angle_beta   90.00
_cell.angle_gamma   90.00
#
_symmetry.space_group_name_H-M   'P 1'
#
loop_
_entity.id
_entity.type
_entity.pdbx_description
1 polymer ?
#
loop_
_entity_poly.entity_id
_entity_poly.type
_entity_poly.pdbx_seq_one_letter_code
_entity_poly.pdbx_strand_id
1 'polypeptide(L)'
;MIPALSFHLLWVAAMNFCVEISPEDLKGSVVIFAGTLHYSVGVAIGSLVGGLLMSAYGGSRAFQIIAAVDLVTAVLYSIYLLFRKSRNKKILVLSK
;
A
#
# COMPACT_ATOMS: atom_id res chain seq x y z
N MET A 1 19.21 5.60 7.66
CA MET A 1 19.54 5.76 6.22
C MET A 1 18.77 4.78 5.35
N ILE A 2 18.84 3.47 5.62
CA ILE A 2 18.15 2.42 4.84
C ILE A 2 16.62 2.63 4.69
N PRO A 3 15.83 2.89 5.75
CA PRO A 3 14.36 2.94 5.61
C PRO A 3 13.86 4.12 4.76
N ALA A 4 14.56 5.26 4.81
CA ALA A 4 14.18 6.45 4.03
C ALA A 4 14.36 6.23 2.53
N LEU A 5 15.44 5.55 2.12
CA LEU A 5 15.69 5.21 0.72
C LEU A 5 14.65 4.22 0.19
N SER A 6 14.36 3.17 0.96
CA SER A 6 13.33 2.18 0.59
C SER A 6 11.95 2.82 0.44
N PHE A 7 11.59 3.76 1.32
CA PHE A 7 10.32 4.47 1.24
C PHE A 7 10.22 5.34 -0.03
N HIS A 8 11.27 6.11 -0.35
CA HIS A 8 11.27 6.92 -1.57
C HIS A 8 11.17 6.09 -2.84
N LEU A 9 11.90 4.97 -2.91
CA LEU A 9 11.84 4.05 -4.06
C LEU A 9 10.45 3.40 -4.18
N LEU A 10 9.88 2.95 -3.06
CA LEU A 10 8.53 2.38 -3.00
C LEU A 10 7.49 3.40 -3.49
N TRP A 11 7.58 4.64 -3.04
CA TRP A 11 6.64 5.70 -3.41
C TRP A 11 6.66 5.97 -4.92
N VAL A 12 7.85 6.14 -5.50
CA VAL A 12 8.00 6.37 -6.95
C VAL A 12 7.44 5.19 -7.75
N ALA A 13 7.71 3.96 -7.32
CA ALA A 13 7.16 2.76 -7.96
C ALA A 13 5.62 2.70 -7.88
N ALA A 14 5.04 3.04 -6.73
CA ALA A 14 3.59 3.07 -6.53
C ALA A 14 2.91 4.10 -7.45
N MET A 15 3.49 5.30 -7.56
CA MET A 15 2.95 6.34 -8.45
C MET A 15 2.98 5.90 -9.92
N ASN A 16 4.07 5.29 -10.38
CA ASN A 16 4.15 4.76 -11.74
C ASN A 16 3.10 3.67 -12.02
N PHE A 17 2.83 2.80 -11.04
CA PHE A 17 1.81 1.77 -11.17
C PHE A 17 0.38 2.36 -11.27
N CYS A 18 0.09 3.41 -10.51
CA CYS A 18 -1.18 4.14 -10.61
C CYS A 18 -1.37 4.78 -11.99
N VAL A 19 -0.29 5.26 -12.60
CA VAL A 19 -0.31 5.84 -13.96
C VAL A 19 -0.53 4.77 -15.03
N GLU A 20 0.10 3.60 -14.91
CA GLU A 20 -0.06 2.50 -15.87
C GLU A 20 -1.49 1.91 -15.86
N ILE A 21 -2.15 1.91 -14.70
CA ILE A 21 -3.48 1.30 -14.54
C ILE A 21 -4.63 2.25 -14.92
N SER A 22 -4.38 3.55 -15.02
CA SER A 22 -5.43 4.57 -15.16
C SER A 22 -5.66 4.97 -16.63
N PRO A 23 -6.93 5.16 -17.05
CA PRO A 23 -7.26 5.68 -18.38
C PRO A 23 -6.74 7.13 -18.54
N GLU A 24 -6.39 7.50 -19.76
CA GLU A 24 -5.55 8.67 -20.09
C GLU A 24 -6.10 10.00 -19.56
N ASP A 25 -7.42 10.14 -19.49
CA ASP A 25 -8.11 11.32 -18.97
C ASP A 25 -8.16 11.43 -17.43
N LEU A 26 -7.93 10.34 -16.68
CA LEU A 26 -8.10 10.30 -15.20
C LEU A 26 -6.81 10.02 -14.43
N LYS A 27 -5.67 9.90 -15.11
CA LYS A 27 -4.35 9.60 -14.49
C LYS A 27 -4.01 10.56 -13.35
N GLY A 28 -4.25 11.86 -13.54
CA GLY A 28 -3.98 12.90 -12.53
C GLY A 28 -4.82 12.74 -11.26
N SER A 29 -6.12 12.52 -11.40
CA SER A 29 -7.03 12.36 -10.25
C SER A 29 -6.74 11.09 -9.45
N VAL A 30 -6.39 9.98 -10.11
CA VAL A 30 -6.06 8.72 -9.42
C VAL A 30 -4.76 8.83 -8.63
N VAL A 31 -3.74 9.49 -9.18
CA VAL A 31 -2.46 9.73 -8.48
C VAL A 31 -2.67 10.64 -7.27
N ILE A 32 -3.41 11.73 -7.43
CA ILE A 32 -3.72 12.64 -6.31
C ILE A 32 -4.53 11.91 -5.23
N PHE A 33 -5.54 11.13 -5.61
CA PHE A 33 -6.37 10.38 -4.67
C PHE A 33 -5.56 9.29 -3.92
N ALA A 34 -4.72 8.54 -4.65
CA ALA A 34 -3.82 7.57 -4.03
C ALA A 34 -2.85 8.26 -3.05
N GLY A 35 -2.35 9.44 -3.41
CA GLY A 35 -1.41 10.18 -2.58
C GLY A 35 -2.03 10.77 -1.31
N THR A 36 -3.24 11.33 -1.41
CA THR A 36 -3.97 11.88 -0.26
C THR A 36 -4.43 10.78 0.69
N LEU A 37 -4.90 9.64 0.17
CA LEU A 37 -5.26 8.50 1.00
C LEU A 37 -4.05 7.93 1.76
N HIS A 38 -2.91 7.80 1.10
CA HIS A 38 -1.73 7.24 1.74
C HIS A 38 -1.16 8.19 2.81
N TYR A 39 -0.90 9.45 2.44
CA TYR A 39 -0.15 10.35 3.30
C TYR A 39 -1.02 11.12 4.30
N SER A 40 -2.25 11.49 3.94
CA SER A 40 -3.13 12.22 4.87
C SER A 40 -3.92 11.26 5.75
N VAL A 41 -4.66 10.34 5.14
CA VAL A 41 -5.55 9.43 5.89
C VAL A 41 -4.75 8.34 6.61
N GLY A 42 -3.78 7.74 5.92
CA GLY A 42 -2.92 6.70 6.51
C GLY A 42 -2.13 7.21 7.72
N VAL A 43 -1.51 8.39 7.63
CA VAL A 43 -0.73 8.96 8.74
C VAL A 43 -1.64 9.39 9.90
N ALA A 44 -2.80 10.00 9.61
CA ALA A 44 -3.74 10.39 10.66
C ALA A 44 -4.26 9.18 11.45
N ILE A 45 -4.70 8.13 10.75
CA ILE A 45 -5.19 6.90 11.37
C ILE A 45 -4.05 6.18 12.10
N GLY A 46 -2.87 6.04 11.46
CA GLY A 46 -1.72 5.36 12.05
C GLY A 46 -1.20 6.04 13.31
N SER A 47 -1.17 7.37 13.33
CA SER A 47 -0.78 8.15 14.52
C SER A 47 -1.80 7.99 15.66
N LEU A 48 -3.10 8.01 15.34
CA LEU A 48 -4.15 7.84 16.34
C LEU A 48 -4.15 6.43 16.94
N VAL A 49 -4.12 5.39 16.09
CA VAL A 49 -4.09 3.99 16.53
C VAL A 49 -2.78 3.66 17.24
N GLY A 50 -1.64 4.09 16.68
CA GLY A 50 -0.32 3.88 17.29
C GLY A 50 -0.18 4.58 18.64
N GLY A 51 -0.67 5.82 18.76
CA GLY A 51 -0.66 6.56 20.01
C GLY A 51 -1.53 5.93 21.09
N LEU A 52 -2.74 5.48 20.74
CA LEU A 52 -3.64 4.77 21.66
C LEU A 52 -3.03 3.44 22.13
N LEU A 53 -2.45 2.66 21.21
CA LEU A 53 -1.77 1.40 21.55
C LEU A 53 -0.56 1.62 22.48
N MET A 54 0.25 2.64 22.20
CA MET A 54 1.40 2.98 23.05
C MET A 54 0.97 3.43 24.44
N SER A 55 -0.13 4.19 24.55
CA SER A 55 -0.65 4.66 25.83
C SER A 55 -1.24 3.54 26.68
N ALA A 56 -1.86 2.52 26.08
CA ALA A 56 -2.55 1.46 26.79
C ALA A 56 -1.66 0.24 27.11
N TYR A 57 -0.76 -0.16 26.20
CA TYR A 57 0.01 -1.41 26.29
C TYR A 57 1.54 -1.21 26.30
N GLY A 58 2.00 0.04 26.28
CA GLY A 58 3.42 0.39 26.18
C GLY A 58 4.02 0.17 24.79
N GLY A 59 5.28 0.59 24.61
CA GLY A 59 5.94 0.60 23.29
C GLY A 59 6.15 -0.79 22.69
N SER A 60 6.62 -1.77 23.46
CA SER A 60 7.02 -3.08 22.92
C SER A 60 5.87 -3.88 22.32
N ARG A 61 4.69 -3.87 22.96
CA ARG A 61 3.51 -4.58 22.44
C ARG A 61 2.85 -3.82 21.30
N ALA A 62 2.88 -2.49 21.32
CA ALA A 62 2.36 -1.66 20.24
C ALA A 62 3.07 -1.96 18.91
N PHE A 63 4.40 -2.04 18.90
CA PHE A 63 5.17 -2.38 17.70
C PHE A 63 4.87 -3.79 17.16
N GLN A 64 4.66 -4.77 18.04
CA GLN A 64 4.31 -6.14 17.62
C GLN A 64 2.94 -6.18 16.92
N ILE A 65 1.97 -5.44 17.43
CA ILE A 65 0.63 -5.37 16.82
C ILE A 65 0.70 -4.68 15.46
N ILE A 66 1.44 -3.57 15.35
CA ILE A 66 1.63 -2.88 14.08
C ILE A 66 2.32 -3.80 13.06
N ALA A 67 3.35 -4.54 13.48
CA ALA A 67 4.03 -5.51 12.62
C ALA A 67 3.10 -6.65 12.17
N ALA A 68 2.21 -7.13 13.04
CA ALA A 68 1.23 -8.16 12.68
C ALA A 68 0.22 -7.65 11.64
N VAL A 69 -0.28 -6.43 11.82
CA VAL A 69 -1.20 -5.78 10.86
C VAL A 69 -0.54 -5.56 9.51
N ASP A 70 0.73 -5.14 9.50
CA ASP A 70 1.53 -4.98 8.27
C ASP A 70 1.68 -6.32 7.54
N LEU A 71 1.99 -7.40 8.28
CA LEU A 71 2.10 -8.74 7.70
C LEU A 71 0.78 -9.20 7.05
N VAL A 72 -0.35 -9.02 7.73
CA VAL A 72 -1.67 -9.38 7.19
C VAL A 72 -1.95 -8.62 5.89
N THR A 73 -1.62 -7.33 5.86
CA THR A 73 -1.80 -6.50 4.66
C THR A 73 -0.90 -6.96 3.51
N ALA A 74 0.37 -7.29 3.81
CA ALA A 74 1.31 -7.82 2.83
C ALA A 74 0.86 -9.16 2.24
N VAL A 75 0.29 -10.05 3.08
CA VAL A 75 -0.26 -11.34 2.65
C VAL A 75 -1.48 -11.14 1.75
N LEU A 76 -2.42 -10.29 2.15
CA LEU A 76 -3.61 -9.97 1.34
C LEU A 76 -3.23 -9.36 -0.01
N TYR A 77 -2.29 -8.41 -0.02
CA TYR A 77 -1.81 -7.79 -1.26
C TYR A 77 -1.07 -8.80 -2.17
N SER A 78 -0.25 -9.68 -1.57
CA SER A 78 0.42 -10.75 -2.30
C SER A 78 -0.57 -11.72 -2.93
N ILE A 79 -1.62 -12.12 -2.20
CA ILE A 79 -2.71 -12.98 -2.73
C ILE A 79 -3.40 -12.27 -3.89
N TYR A 80 -3.75 -10.99 -3.74
CA TYR A 80 -4.38 -10.20 -4.79
C TYR A 80 -3.52 -10.12 -6.06
N LEU A 81 -2.21 -9.87 -5.91
CA LEU A 81 -1.27 -9.84 -7.04
C LEU A 81 -1.19 -11.19 -7.75
N LEU A 82 -1.14 -12.28 -7.02
CA LEU A 82 -1.13 -13.63 -7.59
C LEU A 82 -2.44 -13.92 -8.35
N PHE A 83 -3.58 -13.52 -7.79
CA PHE A 83 -4.88 -13.66 -8.45
C PHE A 83 -4.97 -12.81 -9.73
N ARG A 84 -4.48 -11.56 -9.69
CA ARG A 84 -4.43 -10.68 -10.87
C ARG A 84 -3.49 -11.21 -11.93
N LYS A 85 -2.32 -11.74 -11.55
CA LYS A 85 -1.37 -12.39 -12.48
C LYS A 85 -1.99 -13.62 -13.15
N SER A 86 -2.79 -14.39 -12.41
CA SER A 86 -3.55 -15.53 -12.95
C SER A 86 -4.63 -15.09 -13.96
N ARG A 87 -5.32 -13.97 -13.72
CA ARG A 87 -6.28 -13.38 -14.66
C ARG A 87 -5.63 -12.79 -15.92
N ASN A 88 -4.48 -12.12 -15.80
CA ASN A 88 -3.76 -11.56 -16.94
C ASN A 88 -3.28 -12.65 -17.91
N LYS A 89 -2.82 -13.79 -17.39
CA LYS A 89 -2.49 -14.98 -18.22
C LYS A 89 -3.69 -15.50 -19.00
N LYS A 90 -4.91 -15.47 -18.44
CA LYS A 90 -6.12 -15.93 -19.16
C LYS A 90 -6.52 -15.01 -20.32
N ILE A 91 -6.37 -13.69 -20.17
CA ILE A 91 -6.73 -12.73 -21.23
C ILE A 91 -5.75 -12.82 -22.42
N LEU A 92 -4.45 -13.01 -22.15
CA LEU A 92 -3.42 -13.22 -23.18
C LEU A 92 -3.58 -14.53 -23.97
N VAL A 93 -4.16 -15.56 -23.37
CA VAL A 93 -4.42 -16.86 -24.03
C VAL A 93 -5.73 -16.84 -24.85
N LEU A 94 -6.68 -15.95 -24.53
CA LEU A 94 -7.93 -15.76 -25.28
C LEU A 94 -7.83 -14.74 -26.43
N SER A 95 -6.66 -14.11 -26.59
CA SER A 95 -6.32 -13.18 -27.68
C SER A 95 -5.30 -13.80 -28.65
N LYS A 96 -5.37 -15.11 -28.86
CA LYS A 96 -4.59 -15.86 -29.85
C LYS A 96 -5.50 -16.89 -30.50
#